data_AF-A0A7C2AAE5-F1
#
_entry.id   AF-A0A7C2AAE5-F1
#
_cell.length_a   1.000
_cell.length_b   1.000
_cell.length_c   1.000
_cell.angle_alpha   90.00
_cell.angle_beta   90.00
_cell.angle_gamma   90.00
#
_symmetry.space_group_name_H-M   'P 1'
#
loop_
_entity.id
_entity.type
_entity.pdbx_description
1 polymer ?
#
loop_
_entity_poly.entity_id
_entity_poly.type
_entity_poly.pdbx_seq_one_letter_code
_entity_poly.pdbx_strand_id
1 'polypeptide(L)' 'MIVCICNNVNSQTITSAIDMGATTIQAVREATGAATCCGKCQFKVHSLVQNHIVDSSQLMKHAAIQG' A
#
# COMPACT_ATOMS: atom_id res chain seq x y z
N MET A 1 -10.73 4.13 -5.17
CA MET A 1 -10.88 5.53 -4.68
C MET A 1 -9.60 6.31 -5.01
N ILE A 2 -9.68 7.61 -5.34
CA ILE A 2 -8.49 8.48 -5.44
C ILE A 2 -7.89 8.69 -4.05
N VAL A 3 -6.60 8.39 -3.91
CA VAL A 3 -5.85 8.52 -2.66
C VAL A 3 -4.95 9.76 -2.69
N CYS A 4 -4.24 10.00 -3.81
CA CYS A 4 -3.41 11.17 -4.01
C CYS A 4 -3.97 12.01 -5.16
N ILE A 5 -4.45 13.22 -4.83
CA ILE A 5 -4.98 14.15 -5.85
C ILE A 5 -3.84 14.73 -6.70
N CYS A 6 -2.72 15.12 -6.07
CA CYS A 6 -1.60 15.78 -6.76
C CYS A 6 -1.05 14.98 -7.94
N ASN A 7 -0.93 13.66 -7.76
CA ASN A 7 -0.33 12.75 -8.74
C ASN A 7 -1.36 11.78 -9.34
N ASN A 8 -2.66 12.06 -9.16
CA ASN A 8 -3.76 11.23 -9.66
C ASN A 8 -3.61 9.72 -9.34
N VAL A 9 -3.22 9.40 -8.11
CA VAL A 9 -3.00 8.01 -7.68
C VAL A 9 -4.24 7.50 -6.95
N ASN A 10 -4.76 6.36 -7.39
CA ASN A 10 -5.87 5.68 -6.74
C ASN A 10 -5.40 4.51 -5.86
N SER A 11 -6.33 3.98 -5.06
CA SER A 11 -6.06 2.87 -4.14
C SER A 11 -5.56 1.61 -4.86
N GLN A 12 -6.07 1.32 -6.06
CA GLN A 12 -5.69 0.14 -6.83
C GLN A 12 -4.24 0.24 -7.31
N THR A 13 -3.79 1.43 -7.76
CA THR A 13 -2.40 1.68 -8.12
C THR A 13 -1.45 1.39 -6.95
N ILE A 14 -1.85 1.79 -5.73
CA ILE A 14 -1.06 1.54 -4.52
C ILE A 14 -1.04 0.05 -4.18
N THR A 15 -2.19 -0.62 -4.18
CA THR A 15 -2.24 -2.07 -3.86
C THR A 15 -1.47 -2.89 -4.88
N SER A 16 -1.57 -2.59 -6.18
CA SER A 16 -0.80 -3.27 -7.22
C SER A 16 0.71 -3.05 -7.07
N ALA A 17 1.16 -1.87 -6.64
CA ALA A 17 2.57 -1.65 -6.34
C ALA A 17 3.03 -2.53 -5.16
N ILE A 18 2.21 -2.67 -4.13
CA ILE A 18 2.50 -3.55 -2.98
C ILE A 18 2.55 -5.02 -3.44
N ASP A 19 1.61 -5.46 -4.27
CA ASP A 19 1.58 -6.82 -4.84
C ASP A 19 2.84 -7.13 -5.68
N MET A 20 3.43 -6.10 -6.30
CA MET A 20 4.71 -6.19 -7.02
C MET A 20 5.94 -6.07 -6.11
N GLY A 21 5.77 -5.98 -4.79
CA GLY A 21 6.85 -5.99 -3.80
C GLY A 21 7.17 -4.64 -3.16
N ALA A 22 6.41 -3.57 -3.42
CA ALA A 22 6.59 -2.30 -2.73
C ALA A 22 6.03 -2.35 -1.29
N THR A 23 6.74 -3.05 -0.40
CA THR A 23 6.32 -3.32 0.99
C THR A 23 6.69 -2.22 1.98
N THR A 24 7.29 -1.12 1.52
CA THR A 24 7.62 0.05 2.34
C THR A 24 6.99 1.32 1.79
N ILE A 25 6.79 2.30 2.65
CA ILE A 25 6.28 3.62 2.24
C ILE A 25 7.18 4.25 1.19
N GLN A 26 8.50 4.13 1.36
CA GLN A 26 9.45 4.65 0.39
C GLN A 26 9.29 3.96 -0.98
N ALA A 27 9.21 2.64 -1.01
CA ALA A 27 9.01 1.90 -2.26
C ALA A 27 7.69 2.27 -2.94
N VAL A 28 6.60 2.47 -2.18
CA VAL A 28 5.32 2.92 -2.74
C VAL A 28 5.41 4.35 -3.30
N ARG A 29 6.14 5.25 -2.64
CA ARG A 29 6.38 6.63 -3.15
C ARG A 29 7.14 6.59 -4.48
N GLU A 30 8.19 5.78 -4.55
CA GLU A 30 9.00 5.60 -5.76
C GLU A 30 8.19 4.98 -6.91
N ALA A 31 7.40 3.93 -6.62
CA ALA A 31 6.64 3.20 -7.63
C ALA A 31 5.40 3.96 -8.14
N THR A 32 4.75 4.78 -7.30
CA THR A 32 3.43 5.37 -7.62
C THR A 32 3.43 6.89 -7.70
N GLY A 33 4.46 7.55 -7.16
CA GLY A 33 4.46 9.00 -6.94
C GLY A 33 3.51 9.46 -5.83
N ALA A 34 2.75 8.59 -5.16
CA ALA A 34 1.92 9.03 -4.03
C ALA A 34 2.78 9.66 -2.92
N ALA A 35 2.24 10.65 -2.21
CA ALA A 35 2.92 11.32 -1.09
C ALA A 35 4.25 12.05 -1.41
N THR A 36 4.52 12.39 -2.68
CA THR A 36 5.73 13.16 -3.08
C THR A 36 5.49 14.66 -3.30
N CYS A 37 4.24 15.13 -3.22
CA CYS A 37 3.85 16.53 -3.42
C CYS A 37 3.39 17.20 -2.12
N CYS A 38 2.09 17.36 -1.88
CA CYS A 38 1.57 18.14 -0.74
C CYS A 38 1.47 17.35 0.59
N GLY A 39 1.70 16.04 0.57
CA GLY A 39 1.67 15.19 1.76
C GLY A 39 0.28 14.83 2.34
N LYS A 40 -0.82 15.45 1.91
CA LYS A 40 -2.17 15.21 2.47
C LYS A 40 -2.64 13.74 2.42
N CYS A 41 -2.15 12.97 1.46
CA CYS A 41 -2.50 11.55 1.31
C CYS A 41 -1.63 10.60 2.17
N GLN A 42 -0.60 11.09 2.87
CA GLN A 42 0.41 10.26 3.55
C GLN A 42 -0.22 9.25 4.52
N PHE A 43 -1.13 9.69 5.39
CA PHE A 43 -1.81 8.80 6.33
C PHE A 43 -2.57 7.67 5.62
N LYS A 44 -3.28 7.98 4.53
CA LYS A 44 -4.04 6.98 3.78
C LYS A 44 -3.12 5.98 3.06
N VAL A 45 -2.01 6.46 2.48
CA VAL A 45 -0.97 5.60 1.89
C VAL A 45 -0.41 4.66 2.95
N HIS A 46 -0.09 5.19 4.14
CA HIS A 46 0.44 4.41 5.25
C HIS A 46 -0.50 3.29 5.70
N SER A 47 -1.79 3.61 5.89
CA SER A 47 -2.80 2.60 6.25
C SER A 47 -2.94 1.52 5.19
N LEU A 48 -2.86 1.85 3.89
CA LEU A 48 -2.94 0.84 2.83
C LEU A 48 -1.75 -0.13 2.87
N VAL A 49 -0.53 0.39 3.05
CA VAL A 49 0.67 -0.44 3.16
C VAL A 49 0.60 -1.34 4.40
N GLN A 50 0.24 -0.78 5.56
CA GLN A 50 0.16 -1.54 6.80
C GLN A 50 -0.92 -2.63 6.76
N ASN A 51 -2.13 -2.30 6.29
CA ASN A 51 -3.22 -3.26 6.23
C ASN A 51 -2.89 -4.42 5.29
N HIS A 52 -2.24 -4.14 4.16
CA HIS A 52 -1.86 -5.19 3.20
C HIS A 52 -0.83 -6.17 3.79
N ILE A 53 0.14 -5.66 4.56
CA ILE A 53 1.12 -6.51 5.26
C ILE A 53 0.43 -7.37 6.34
N VAL A 54 -0.51 -6.78 7.09
CA VAL A 54 -1.26 -7.51 8.12
C VAL A 54 -2.12 -8.61 7.49
N ASP A 55 -2.88 -8.30 6.45
CA ASP A 55 -3.73 -9.26 5.73
C ASP A 55 -2.90 -10.42 5.16
N SER A 56 -1.75 -10.11 4.54
CA SER A 56 -0.80 -11.11 4.03
C SER A 56 -0.26 -12.01 5.15
N SER A 57 0.09 -11.43 6.30
CA SER A 57 0.60 -12.18 7.45
C SER A 57 -0.47 -13.04 8.14
N GLN A 58 -1.73 -12.60 8.08
CA GLN A 58 -2.87 -13.31 8.68
C GLN A 58 -3.32 -14.48 7.81
N LEU A 59 -3.22 -14.36 6.48
CA LEU A 59 -3.38 -15.48 5.55
C LEU A 59 -2.34 -16.57 5.83
N MET A 60 -1.07 -16.20 6.03
CA MET A 60 -0.01 -17.17 6.36
C MET A 60 -0.27 -17.91 7.67
N LYS A 61 -0.81 -17.21 8.70
CA LYS A 61 -1.15 -17.83 9.99
C LYS A 61 -2.34 -18.79 9.92
N HIS A 62 -3.36 -18.48 9.11
CA HIS A 62 -4.52 -19.37 8.93
C HIS A 62 -4.21 -20.56 8.00
N ALA A 63 -3.33 -20.38 7.00
CA ALA A 63 -2.89 -21.48 6.15
C ALA A 63 -2.02 -22.51 6.90
N ALA A 64 -1.26 -22.07 7.92
CA ALA A 64 -0.38 -22.94 8.71
C ALA A 64 -1.11 -23.87 9.71
N ILE A 65 -2.40 -23.65 10.00
CA ILE A 65 -3.18 -24.45 10.97
C ILE A 65 -4.15 -25.46 10.33
N GLN A 66 -4.09 -25.64 9.00
CA GLN A 66 -4.87 -26.66 8.27
C GLN A 66 -4.03 -27.85 7.77
N GLY A 67 -2.86 -28.09 8.39
CA GLY A 67 -1.97 -29.23 8.11
C GLY A 67 -2.01 -30.27 9.21
#